data_AF-A0A840J551-F1
#
_entry.id   AF-A0A840J551-F1
#
_cell.length_a   1.000
_cell.length_b   1.000
_cell.length_c   1.000
_cell.angle_alpha   90.00
_cell.angle_beta   90.00
_cell.angle_gamma   90.00
#
_symmetry.space_group_name_H-M   'P 1'
#
loop_
_entity.id
_entity.type
_entity.pdbx_description
1 polymer ?
#
loop_
_entity_poly.entity_id
_entity_poly.type
_entity_poly.pdbx_seq_one_letter_code
_entity_poly.pdbx_strand_id
1 'polypeptide(L)'
;MAERTGETRNQQLTRNVGELLQEMRVAQAGVQILFGFLLSVVFTSQFREASGFEKGLHLSAVLLAVASTALLTAPAAWHRLLFRTGARDRILQAGNRVVVAGLACLALAITLTVSLIAKVVYGATAMAVVGVFSLLLFGSLWLLVPRRLRPRQE
;
A
#
# COMPACT_ATOMS: atom_id res chain seq x y z
N MET A 1 -27.79 -22.89 -11.60
CA MET A 1 -28.10 -21.91 -12.68
C MET A 1 -26.77 -21.31 -13.11
N ALA A 2 -26.11 -21.91 -14.10
CA ALA A 2 -24.79 -21.47 -14.58
C ALA A 2 -25.00 -20.54 -15.77
N GLU A 3 -24.91 -19.23 -15.55
CA GLU A 3 -24.84 -18.26 -16.64
C GLU A 3 -23.56 -18.52 -17.43
N ARG A 4 -23.73 -19.08 -18.62
CA ARG A 4 -22.69 -19.20 -19.65
C ARG A 4 -22.54 -17.83 -20.30
N THR A 5 -21.86 -16.88 -19.66
CA THR A 5 -21.40 -15.69 -20.36
C THR A 5 -20.40 -16.15 -21.42
N GLY A 6 -20.73 -15.98 -22.70
CA GLY A 6 -19.82 -16.20 -23.84
C GLY A 6 -18.65 -15.19 -23.88
N GLU A 7 -18.11 -14.83 -22.71
CA GLU A 7 -16.95 -13.96 -22.59
C GLU A 7 -15.70 -14.70 -23.03
N THR A 8 -14.93 -14.05 -23.91
CA THR A 8 -13.58 -14.49 -24.23
C THR A 8 -12.69 -14.36 -22.99
N ARG A 9 -11.66 -15.21 -22.86
CA ARG A 9 -10.66 -15.15 -21.77
C ARG A 9 -10.11 -13.72 -21.55
N ASN A 10 -9.97 -12.95 -22.63
CA ASN A 10 -9.54 -11.55 -22.60
C ASN A 10 -10.54 -10.60 -21.92
N GLN A 11 -11.85 -10.82 -22.09
CA GLN A 11 -12.88 -10.02 -21.43
C GLN A 11 -12.90 -10.29 -19.93
N GLN A 12 -12.81 -11.57 -19.52
CA GLN A 12 -12.71 -11.95 -18.11
C GLN A 12 -11.48 -11.33 -17.42
N LEU A 13 -10.29 -11.38 -18.04
CA LEU A 13 -9.10 -10.74 -17.48
C LEU A 13 -9.26 -9.21 -17.38
N THR A 14 -9.88 -8.58 -18.37
CA THR A 14 -10.11 -7.13 -18.35
C THR A 14 -11.07 -6.75 -17.23
N ARG A 15 -12.11 -7.56 -16.98
CA ARG A 15 -13.06 -7.36 -15.88
C ARG A 15 -12.38 -7.52 -14.52
N ASN A 16 -11.64 -8.61 -14.31
CA ASN A 16 -10.91 -8.87 -13.07
C ASN A 16 -9.87 -7.76 -12.78
N VAL A 17 -9.21 -7.22 -13.82
CA VAL A 17 -8.32 -6.06 -13.67
C VAL A 17 -9.10 -4.81 -13.26
N GLY A 18 -10.27 -4.58 -13.85
CA GLY A 18 -11.14 -3.47 -13.46
C GLY A 18 -11.55 -3.54 -11.99
N GLU A 19 -11.96 -4.72 -11.51
CA GLU A 19 -12.31 -4.97 -10.10
C GLU A 19 -11.10 -4.71 -9.18
N LEU A 20 -9.93 -5.28 -9.48
CA LEU A 20 -8.69 -5.05 -8.72
C LEU A 20 -8.29 -3.58 -8.69
N LEU A 21 -8.39 -2.87 -9.81
CA LEU A 21 -8.08 -1.43 -9.87
C LEU A 21 -9.06 -0.61 -9.01
N GLN A 22 -10.31 -1.04 -8.88
CA GLN A 22 -11.27 -0.39 -7.98
C GLN A 22 -10.95 -0.65 -6.52
N GLU A 23 -10.59 -1.87 -6.15
CA GLU A 23 -10.11 -2.20 -4.79
C GLU A 23 -8.86 -1.39 -4.42
N MET A 24 -7.94 -1.24 -5.37
CA MET A 24 -6.73 -0.44 -5.19
C MET A 24 -7.00 1.05 -4.98
N ARG A 25 -8.10 1.60 -5.51
CA ARG A 25 -8.46 3.01 -5.28
C ARG A 25 -8.73 3.30 -3.81
N VAL A 26 -9.26 2.32 -3.07
CA VAL A 26 -9.48 2.46 -1.62
C VAL A 26 -8.14 2.64 -0.90
N ALA A 27 -7.16 1.79 -1.22
CA ALA A 27 -5.80 1.93 -0.67
C ALA A 27 -5.15 3.26 -1.08
N GLN A 28 -5.32 3.67 -2.34
CA GLN A 28 -4.78 4.93 -2.87
C GLN A 28 -5.36 6.15 -2.15
N ALA A 29 -6.68 6.18 -1.88
CA ALA A 29 -7.30 7.24 -1.10
C ALA A 29 -6.71 7.33 0.32
N GLY A 30 -6.48 6.19 0.97
CA GLY A 30 -5.80 6.12 2.26
C GLY A 30 -4.40 6.74 2.24
N VAL A 31 -3.62 6.49 1.18
CA VAL A 31 -2.28 7.06 1.01
C VAL A 31 -2.33 8.57 0.88
N GLN A 32 -3.28 9.11 0.12
CA GLN A 32 -3.42 10.56 -0.06
C GLN A 32 -3.75 11.28 1.24
N ILE A 33 -4.67 10.72 2.04
CA ILE A 33 -5.02 11.26 3.35
C ILE A 33 -3.80 11.24 4.28
N LEU A 34 -3.11 10.09 4.37
CA LEU A 34 -1.88 9.96 5.16
C LEU A 34 -0.82 10.98 4.74
N PHE A 35 -0.59 11.12 3.43
CA PHE A 35 0.37 12.06 2.88
C PHE A 35 0.04 13.51 3.24
N GLY A 36 -1.24 13.90 3.15
CA GLY A 36 -1.70 15.22 3.55
C GLY A 36 -1.46 15.50 5.03
N PHE A 37 -1.73 14.53 5.91
CA PHE A 37 -1.45 14.68 7.34
C PHE A 37 0.04 14.76 7.64
N LEU A 38 0.87 13.93 6.99
CA LEU A 38 2.31 14.00 7.13
C LEU A 38 2.84 15.38 6.69
N LEU A 39 2.38 15.88 5.54
CA LEU A 39 2.74 17.22 5.09
C LEU A 39 2.28 18.32 6.06
N SER A 40 1.11 18.18 6.68
CA SER A 40 0.65 19.17 7.67
C SER A 40 1.56 19.22 8.90
N VAL A 41 2.06 18.07 9.37
CA VAL A 41 2.93 17.98 10.55
C VAL A 41 4.19 18.83 10.40
N VAL A 42 4.80 18.92 9.21
CA VAL A 42 6.06 19.66 9.04
C VAL A 42 5.95 21.16 9.24
N PHE A 43 4.73 21.72 9.13
CA PHE A 43 4.46 23.14 9.33
C PHE A 43 4.15 23.49 10.80
N THR A 44 4.11 22.50 11.70
CA THR A 44 3.87 22.73 13.13
C THR A 44 5.12 23.24 13.84
N SER A 45 4.95 24.06 14.88
CA SER A 45 6.08 24.51 15.73
C SER A 45 6.74 23.33 16.44
N GLN A 46 5.94 22.36 16.91
CA GLN A 46 6.46 21.16 17.57
C GLN A 46 7.42 20.37 16.66
N PHE A 47 7.10 20.23 15.37
CA PHE A 47 7.98 19.52 14.43
C PHE A 47 9.28 20.28 14.14
N ARG A 48 9.27 21.62 14.16
CA ARG A 48 10.49 22.41 13.97
C ARG A 48 11.48 22.21 15.12
N GLU A 49 10.97 22.10 16.34
CA GLU A 49 11.75 21.85 17.56
C GLU A 49 12.08 20.35 17.76
N ALA A 50 11.44 19.46 17.00
CA ALA A 50 11.67 18.03 17.09
C ALA A 50 13.12 17.63 16.79
N SER A 51 13.51 16.52 17.41
CA SER A 51 14.84 15.92 17.25
C SER A 51 15.11 15.48 15.80
N GLY A 52 16.38 15.40 15.43
CA GLY A 52 16.77 14.88 14.10
C GLY A 52 16.24 13.47 13.84
N PHE A 53 16.09 12.66 14.88
CA PHE A 53 15.49 11.33 14.79
C PHE A 53 14.01 11.37 14.39
N GLU A 54 13.19 12.21 15.03
CA GLU A 54 11.77 12.36 14.66
C GLU A 54 11.62 12.87 13.23
N LYS A 55 12.45 13.83 12.83
CA LYS A 55 12.47 14.36 11.46
C LYS A 55 12.85 13.28 10.45
N GLY A 56 13.85 12.45 10.75
CA GLY A 56 14.26 11.34 9.90
C GLY A 56 13.20 10.24 9.78
N LEU A 57 12.54 9.91 10.89
CA LEU A 57 11.44 8.94 10.92
C LEU A 57 10.23 9.42 10.12
N HIS A 58 9.89 10.70 10.29
CA HIS A 58 8.84 11.37 9.54
C HIS A 58 9.15 11.38 8.03
N LEU A 59 10.35 11.80 7.63
CA LEU A 59 10.75 11.80 6.23
C LEU A 59 10.71 10.40 5.62
N SER A 60 11.13 9.39 6.38
CA SER A 60 11.05 7.99 5.94
C SER A 60 9.59 7.57 5.69
N ALA A 61 8.65 7.95 6.57
CA ALA A 61 7.23 7.70 6.39
C ALA A 61 6.67 8.40 5.13
N VAL A 62 7.08 9.65 4.89
CA VAL A 62 6.70 10.42 3.69
C VAL A 62 7.22 9.73 2.42
N LEU A 63 8.49 9.35 2.38
CA LEU A 63 9.08 8.68 1.21
C LEU A 63 8.41 7.33 0.92
N LEU A 64 8.06 6.57 1.96
CA LEU A 64 7.28 5.34 1.82
C LEU A 64 5.87 5.60 1.29
N ALA A 65 5.19 6.66 1.73
CA ALA A 65 3.89 7.05 1.20
C ALA A 65 3.96 7.47 -0.29
N VAL A 66 5.02 8.20 -0.68
CA VAL A 66 5.29 8.55 -2.08
C VAL A 66 5.55 7.29 -2.92
N ALA A 67 6.42 6.39 -2.44
CA ALA A 67 6.70 5.12 -3.11
C ALA A 67 5.43 4.28 -3.27
N SER A 68 4.61 4.18 -2.22
CA SER A 68 3.31 3.52 -2.28
C SER A 68 2.40 4.14 -3.35
N THR A 69 2.31 5.47 -3.41
CA THR A 69 1.49 6.16 -4.40
C THR A 69 1.93 5.83 -5.83
N ALA A 70 3.25 5.88 -6.08
CA ALA A 70 3.82 5.57 -7.39
C ALA A 70 3.55 4.12 -7.79
N LEU A 71 3.79 3.18 -6.88
CA LEU A 71 3.60 1.74 -7.13
C LEU A 71 2.12 1.39 -7.33
N LEU A 72 1.20 1.91 -6.51
CA LEU A 72 -0.23 1.62 -6.66
C LEU A 72 -0.83 2.23 -7.94
N THR A 73 -0.27 3.34 -8.43
CA THR A 73 -0.74 4.00 -9.67
C THR A 73 -0.13 3.38 -10.93
N ALA A 74 1.01 2.68 -10.83
CA ALA A 74 1.75 2.14 -11.97
C ALA A 74 0.94 1.20 -12.89
N PRO A 75 0.12 0.24 -12.38
CA PRO A 75 -0.67 -0.63 -13.26
C PRO A 75 -1.66 0.14 -14.15
N ALA A 76 -2.29 1.18 -13.60
CA ALA A 76 -3.21 2.04 -14.36
C ALA A 76 -2.46 2.84 -15.44
N ALA A 77 -1.27 3.33 -15.13
CA ALA A 77 -0.41 4.03 -16.10
C ALA A 77 0.07 3.09 -17.21
N TRP A 78 0.55 1.89 -16.88
CA TRP A 78 0.96 0.89 -17.85
C TRP A 78 -0.19 0.44 -18.73
N HIS A 79 -1.37 0.23 -18.16
CA HIS A 79 -2.56 -0.13 -18.94
C HIS A 79 -2.88 0.95 -20.00
N ARG A 80 -2.77 2.24 -19.64
CA ARG A 80 -2.98 3.35 -20.59
C ARG A 80 -1.87 3.45 -21.64
N LEU A 81 -0.61 3.25 -21.25
CA LEU A 81 0.56 3.42 -22.13
C LEU A 81 0.77 2.23 -23.08
N LEU A 82 0.54 1.00 -22.62
CA LEU A 82 0.82 -0.24 -23.36
C LEU A 82 -0.44 -0.90 -23.94
N PHE A 83 -1.59 -0.22 -23.94
CA PHE A 83 -2.86 -0.77 -24.46
C PHE A 83 -2.75 -1.27 -25.91
N ARG A 84 -1.82 -0.71 -26.69
CA ARG A 84 -1.64 -1.00 -28.13
C ARG A 84 -0.61 -2.09 -28.45
N THR A 85 0.20 -2.57 -27.49
CA THR A 85 1.34 -3.45 -27.80
C THR A 85 1.06 -4.95 -27.71
N GLY A 86 -0.18 -5.38 -27.45
CA GLY A 86 -0.58 -6.80 -27.43
C GLY A 86 0.01 -7.65 -26.28
N ALA A 87 0.92 -7.12 -25.48
CA ALA A 87 1.62 -7.81 -24.38
C ALA A 87 0.84 -7.79 -23.04
N ARG A 88 -0.47 -8.02 -23.07
CA ARG A 88 -1.37 -7.87 -21.90
C ARG A 88 -0.97 -8.78 -20.72
N ASP A 89 -0.65 -10.05 -20.96
CA ASP A 89 -0.37 -11.01 -19.89
C ASP A 89 0.88 -10.70 -19.05
N ARG A 90 1.94 -10.15 -19.65
CA ARG A 90 3.15 -9.74 -18.90
C ARG A 90 2.90 -8.50 -18.03
N ILE A 91 2.08 -7.56 -18.51
CA ILE A 91 1.71 -6.34 -17.78
C ILE A 91 0.89 -6.72 -16.53
N LEU A 92 -0.01 -7.69 -16.68
CA LEU A 92 -0.83 -8.25 -15.60
C LEU A 92 0.01 -8.90 -14.49
N GLN A 93 0.96 -9.78 -14.84
CA GLN A 93 1.80 -10.46 -13.85
C GLN A 93 2.77 -9.50 -13.15
N ALA A 94 3.36 -8.55 -13.87
CA ALA A 94 4.21 -7.51 -13.29
C ALA A 94 3.41 -6.55 -12.42
N GLY A 95 2.18 -6.22 -12.82
CA GLY A 95 1.24 -5.37 -12.09
C GLY A 95 1.04 -5.85 -10.66
N ASN A 96 0.65 -7.12 -10.49
CA ASN A 96 0.39 -7.68 -9.16
C ASN A 96 1.58 -7.55 -8.19
N ARG A 97 2.82 -7.78 -8.66
CA ARG A 97 4.02 -7.62 -7.82
C ARG A 97 4.22 -6.19 -7.38
N VAL A 98 3.99 -5.24 -8.28
CA VAL A 98 4.09 -3.81 -8.00
C VAL A 98 2.99 -3.34 -7.05
N VAL A 99 1.76 -3.85 -7.18
CA VAL A 99 0.68 -3.60 -6.22
C VAL A 99 1.06 -4.05 -4.82
N VAL A 100 1.53 -5.29 -4.68
CA VAL A 100 1.93 -5.85 -3.38
C VAL A 100 3.08 -5.05 -2.77
N ALA A 101 4.08 -4.66 -3.56
CA ALA A 101 5.16 -3.79 -3.10
C ALA A 101 4.63 -2.41 -2.65
N GLY A 102 3.68 -1.83 -3.40
CA GLY A 102 3.04 -0.56 -3.04
C GLY A 102 2.29 -0.64 -1.73
N LEU A 103 1.48 -1.68 -1.53
CA LEU A 103 0.80 -1.95 -0.26
C LEU A 103 1.83 -2.09 0.86
N ALA A 104 2.92 -2.83 0.66
CA ALA A 104 3.98 -2.96 1.65
C ALA A 104 4.59 -1.63 2.08
N CYS A 105 4.87 -0.74 1.11
CA CYS A 105 5.30 0.62 1.42
C CYS A 105 4.26 1.39 2.25
N LEU A 106 2.96 1.26 1.95
CA LEU A 106 1.88 1.89 2.72
C LEU A 106 1.85 1.41 4.17
N ALA A 107 1.92 0.09 4.41
CA ALA A 107 1.92 -0.43 5.79
C ALA A 107 3.13 0.06 6.59
N LEU A 108 4.31 0.12 5.97
CA LEU A 108 5.50 0.67 6.61
C LEU A 108 5.33 2.16 6.89
N ALA A 109 4.79 2.95 5.95
CA ALA A 109 4.51 4.37 6.16
C ALA A 109 3.56 4.59 7.35
N ILE A 110 2.46 3.83 7.41
CA ILE A 110 1.50 3.87 8.53
C ILE A 110 2.21 3.49 9.83
N THR A 111 2.96 2.39 9.84
CA THR A 111 3.71 1.91 11.01
C THR A 111 4.65 2.97 11.56
N LEU A 112 5.45 3.60 10.70
CA LEU A 112 6.36 4.67 11.10
C LEU A 112 5.58 5.88 11.65
N THR A 113 4.47 6.23 11.02
CA THR A 113 3.63 7.36 11.44
C THR A 113 3.04 7.13 12.83
N VAL A 114 2.42 5.96 13.08
CA VAL A 114 1.84 5.65 14.40
C VAL A 114 2.91 5.46 15.47
N SER A 115 4.08 4.93 15.12
CA SER A 115 5.22 4.83 16.03
C SER A 115 5.75 6.21 16.42
N LEU A 116 5.83 7.14 15.45
CA LEU A 116 6.21 8.53 15.69
C LEU A 116 5.20 9.22 16.62
N ILE A 117 3.90 9.04 16.39
CA ILE A 117 2.85 9.58 17.26
C ILE A 117 3.01 9.02 18.68
N ALA A 118 3.18 7.71 18.82
CA ALA A 118 3.39 7.07 20.13
C ALA A 118 4.65 7.60 20.83
N LYS A 119 5.73 7.85 20.08
CA LYS A 119 6.96 8.45 20.60
C LYS A 119 6.70 9.84 21.19
N VAL A 120 6.00 10.68 20.43
CA VAL A 120 5.73 12.07 20.82
C VAL A 120 4.83 12.15 22.05
N VAL A 121 3.85 11.25 22.18
CA VAL A 121 2.87 11.28 23.28
C VAL A 121 3.36 10.55 24.52
N TYR A 122 4.02 9.40 24.36
CA TYR A 122 4.32 8.46 25.46
C TYR A 122 5.79 8.05 25.57
N GLY A 123 6.66 8.51 24.68
CA GLY A 123 8.10 8.22 24.69
C GLY A 123 8.52 6.96 23.92
N ALA A 124 9.81 6.62 24.05
CA ALA A 124 10.46 5.62 23.20
C ALA A 124 9.97 4.18 23.41
N THR A 125 9.52 3.84 24.62
CA THR A 125 8.96 2.50 24.91
C THR A 125 7.65 2.28 24.15
N ALA A 126 6.75 3.27 24.19
CA ALA A 126 5.50 3.23 23.45
C ALA A 126 5.72 3.19 21.94
N MET A 127 6.70 3.95 21.43
CA MET A 127 7.12 3.85 20.02
C MET A 127 7.47 2.41 19.63
N ALA A 128 8.29 1.73 20.42
CA ALA A 128 8.70 0.35 20.13
C ALA A 128 7.52 -0.62 20.17
N VAL A 129 6.67 -0.52 21.20
CA VAL A 129 5.49 -1.38 21.36
C VAL A 129 4.51 -1.21 20.21
N VAL A 130 4.14 0.04 19.88
CA VAL A 130 3.20 0.35 18.80
C VAL A 130 3.78 -0.04 17.43
N GLY A 131 5.07 0.18 17.22
CA GLY A 131 5.75 -0.22 15.98
C GLY A 131 5.76 -1.73 15.78
N VAL A 132 6.16 -2.49 16.81
CA VAL A 132 6.16 -3.96 16.77
C VAL A 132 4.74 -4.49 16.58
N PHE A 133 3.77 -3.98 17.34
CA PHE A 133 2.38 -4.38 17.19
C PHE A 133 1.85 -4.12 15.77
N SER A 134 2.14 -2.95 15.21
CA SER A 134 1.70 -2.59 13.85
C SER A 134 2.35 -3.49 12.79
N LEU A 135 3.65 -3.78 12.92
CA LEU A 135 4.34 -4.73 12.02
C LEU A 135 3.77 -6.14 12.12
N LEU A 136 3.45 -6.61 13.32
CA LEU A 136 2.81 -7.91 13.53
C LEU A 136 1.40 -7.93 12.95
N LEU A 137 0.63 -6.85 13.08
CA LEU A 137 -0.70 -6.74 12.52
C LEU A 137 -0.67 -6.81 10.99
N PHE A 138 0.15 -5.98 10.34
CA PHE A 138 0.29 -6.02 8.87
C PHE A 138 0.90 -7.34 8.39
N GLY A 139 1.96 -7.81 9.06
CA GLY A 139 2.63 -9.07 8.74
C GLY A 139 1.71 -10.27 8.88
N SER A 140 0.89 -10.33 9.94
CA SER A 140 -0.09 -11.41 10.13
C SER A 140 -1.17 -11.38 9.06
N LEU A 141 -1.77 -10.21 8.81
CA LEU A 141 -2.82 -10.08 7.80
C LEU A 141 -2.33 -10.42 6.39
N TRP A 142 -1.06 -10.15 6.06
CA TRP A 142 -0.55 -10.41 4.71
C TRP A 142 0.22 -11.72 4.54
N LEU A 143 0.72 -12.34 5.62
CA LEU A 143 1.46 -13.59 5.54
C LEU A 143 0.69 -14.79 6.10
N LEU A 144 -0.17 -14.60 7.10
CA LEU A 144 -0.95 -15.70 7.70
C LEU A 144 -2.26 -15.91 6.94
N VAL A 145 -2.98 -14.84 6.60
CA VAL A 145 -4.28 -14.96 5.91
C VAL A 145 -4.18 -15.63 4.54
N PRO A 146 -3.31 -15.20 3.60
CA PRO A 146 -3.20 -15.88 2.31
C PRO A 146 -2.63 -17.30 2.43
N ARG A 147 -1.86 -17.62 3.48
CA ARG A 147 -1.42 -19.00 3.74
C ARG A 147 -2.57 -19.90 4.19
N ARG A 148 -3.53 -19.36 4.95
CA ARG A 148 -4.73 -20.12 5.38
C ARG A 148 -5.82 -20.21 4.31
N LEU A 149 -5.87 -19.24 3.39
CA LEU A 149 -6.80 -19.22 2.27
C LEU A 149 -6.27 -19.94 1.02
N ARG A 150 -5.00 -20.37 1.00
CA ARG A 150 -4.49 -21.25 -0.06
C ARG A 150 -5.34 -22.53 -0.05
N PRO A 151 -6.05 -22.86 -1.14
CA PRO A 151 -6.73 -24.14 -1.25
C PRO A 151 -5.69 -25.24 -1.02
N ARG A 152 -6.00 -26.21 -0.16
CA ARG A 152 -5.27 -27.49 -0.18
C ARG A 152 -5.38 -27.98 -1.63
N GLN A 153 -4.25 -28.11 -2.30
CA GLN A 153 -4.21 -28.88 -3.54
C GLN A 153 -4.38 -30.32 -3.11
N GLU A 154 -5.63 -30.77 -3.10
CA GLU A 154 -6.01 -32.18 -3.18
C GLU A 154 -6.12 -32.56 -4.66
#